data_AF-A0A1Y1YWS7-F1
#
_entry.id   AF-A0A1Y1YWS7-F1
#
_cell.length_a   1.000
_cell.length_b   1.000
_cell.length_c   1.000
_cell.angle_alpha   90.00
_cell.angle_beta   90.00
_cell.angle_gamma   90.00
#
_symmetry.space_group_name_H-M   'P 1'
#
loop_
_entity.id
_entity.type
_entity.pdbx_description
1 polymer ?
#
loop_
_entity_poly.entity_id
_entity_poly.type
_entity_poly.pdbx_seq_one_letter_code
_entity_poly.pdbx_strand_id
1 'polypeptide(L)'
;PSLSKLVKRVIRKCRIRTPTLLVALVYIDRLREYLPAQAIGSPTTGHRVFLASLILASKFHDDASLWCADVAHIVYKYWDLSEINEMERVFLNYVNFDLWVDQEQLRNYV
;
A
#
# COMPACT_ATOMS: atom_id res chain seq x y z
N PRO A 1 -2.12 -8.95 -13.67
CA PRO A 1 -1.67 -7.81 -14.51
C PRO A 1 -0.20 -7.47 -14.18
N SER A 2 0.55 -6.78 -15.05
CA SER A 2 1.86 -6.28 -14.63
C SER A 2 1.70 -5.26 -13.50
N LEU A 3 2.70 -5.15 -12.61
CA LEU A 3 2.64 -4.27 -11.45
C LEU A 3 2.35 -2.82 -11.87
N SER A 4 3.06 -2.31 -12.88
CA SER A 4 2.86 -0.94 -13.38
C SER A 4 1.45 -0.71 -13.93
N LYS A 5 0.82 -1.73 -14.54
CA LYS A 5 -0.58 -1.63 -14.98
C LYS A 5 -1.55 -1.60 -13.80
N LEU A 6 -1.30 -2.38 -12.75
CA LEU A 6 -2.10 -2.33 -11.52
C LEU A 6 -1.99 -0.96 -10.86
N VAL A 7 -0.77 -0.49 -10.61
CA VAL A 7 -0.46 0.82 -10.00
C VAL A 7 -1.18 1.94 -10.74
N LYS A 8 -1.01 2.02 -12.07
CA LYS A 8 -1.69 3.05 -12.89
C LYS A 8 -3.22 2.94 -12.81
N ARG A 9 -3.78 1.73 -12.77
CA ARG A 9 -5.23 1.54 -12.67
C ARG A 9 -5.76 2.04 -11.34
N VAL A 10 -5.15 1.64 -10.23
CA VAL A 10 -5.60 2.00 -8.87
C VAL A 10 -5.47 3.49 -8.64
N ILE A 11 -4.32 4.09 -8.98
CA ILE A 11 -4.10 5.55 -8.85
C ILE A 11 -5.18 6.35 -9.58
N ARG A 12 -5.46 6.00 -10.84
CA ARG A 12 -6.44 6.73 -11.66
C ARG A 12 -7.87 6.52 -11.19
N LYS A 13 -8.24 5.32 -10.78
CA LYS A 13 -9.62 4.99 -10.37
C LYS A 13 -9.95 5.52 -8.98
N CYS A 14 -9.00 5.47 -8.05
CA CYS A 14 -9.16 5.99 -6.69
C CYS A 14 -8.83 7.48 -6.55
N ARG A 15 -8.35 8.14 -7.63
CA ARG A 15 -7.90 9.56 -7.61
C ARG A 15 -6.85 9.82 -6.52
N ILE A 16 -5.89 8.92 -6.39
CA ILE A 16 -4.85 9.00 -5.37
C ILE A 16 -3.99 10.25 -5.60
N ARG A 17 -3.71 10.97 -4.53
CA ARG A 17 -2.87 12.17 -4.52
C ARG A 17 -1.39 11.79 -4.42
N THR A 18 -0.51 12.64 -4.94
CA THR A 18 0.96 12.42 -4.85
C THR A 18 1.47 12.25 -3.41
N PRO A 19 1.04 13.04 -2.41
CA PRO A 19 1.50 12.84 -1.02
C PRO A 19 1.16 11.45 -0.49
N THR A 20 -0.05 10.95 -0.74
CA THR A 20 -0.48 9.60 -0.33
C THR A 20 0.39 8.52 -0.97
N LEU A 21 0.84 8.71 -2.22
CA LEU A 21 1.77 7.79 -2.88
C LEU A 21 3.17 7.82 -2.24
N LEU A 22 3.67 9.01 -1.88
CA LEU A 22 4.96 9.13 -1.20
C LEU A 22 4.93 8.42 0.16
N VAL A 23 3.87 8.62 0.95
CA VAL A 23 3.68 7.90 2.23
C VAL A 23 3.63 6.38 2.00
N ALA A 24 2.93 5.91 0.96
CA ALA A 24 2.90 4.49 0.64
C ALA A 24 4.30 3.94 0.32
N LEU A 25 5.16 4.71 -0.36
CA LEU A 25 6.55 4.32 -0.62
C LEU A 25 7.37 4.25 0.67
N VAL A 26 7.22 5.22 1.58
CA VAL A 26 7.84 5.18 2.91
C VAL A 26 7.46 3.89 3.65
N TYR A 27 6.19 3.50 3.60
CA TYR A 27 5.74 2.25 4.23
C TYR A 27 6.35 0.99 3.60
N ILE A 28 6.53 0.98 2.27
CA ILE A 28 7.19 -0.13 1.58
C ILE A 28 8.66 -0.23 2.00
N ASP A 29 9.35 0.89 2.18
CA ASP A 29 10.73 0.91 2.65
C ASP A 29 10.83 0.49 4.13
N ARG A 30 9.88 0.89 4.99
CA ARG A 30 9.77 0.36 6.36
C ARG A 30 9.59 -1.16 6.36
N LEU A 31 8.69 -1.68 5.52
CA LEU A 31 8.49 -3.12 5.39
C LEU A 31 9.80 -3.84 5.04
N ARG A 32 10.64 -3.25 4.18
CA ARG A 32 11.94 -3.83 3.82
C ARG A 32 12.87 -3.97 5.03
N GLU A 33 12.83 -3.06 5.99
CA GLU A 33 13.64 -3.13 7.22
C GLU A 33 13.17 -4.25 8.16
N TYR A 34 11.88 -4.56 8.16
CA TYR A 34 11.29 -5.63 8.98
C TYR A 34 11.35 -7.02 8.32
N LEU A 35 11.69 -7.11 7.03
CA LEU A 35 11.80 -8.38 6.34
C LEU A 35 13.13 -9.08 6.67
N PRO A 36 13.11 -10.41 6.90
CA PRO A 36 14.34 -11.16 7.07
C PRO A 36 15.19 -11.09 5.78
N ALA A 37 16.51 -11.13 5.91
CA ALA A 37 17.45 -11.02 4.78
C ALA A 37 17.23 -12.08 3.67
N GLN A 38 16.53 -13.17 4.00
CA GLN A 38 16.21 -14.28 3.10
C GLN A 38 14.75 -14.26 2.63
N ALA A 39 14.02 -13.16 2.82
CA ALA A 39 12.64 -13.05 2.36
C ALA A 39 12.57 -13.14 0.83
N ILE A 40 11.91 -14.18 0.32
CA ILE A 40 11.68 -14.36 -1.12
C ILE A 40 10.22 -14.04 -1.42
N GLY A 41 10.00 -13.03 -2.25
CA GLY A 41 8.67 -12.68 -2.74
C GLY A 41 8.16 -13.64 -3.81
N SER A 42 6.85 -13.78 -3.88
CA SER A 42 6.16 -14.38 -5.03
C SER A 42 5.96 -13.33 -6.13
N PRO A 43 5.64 -13.72 -7.38
CA PRO A 43 5.32 -12.79 -8.47
C PRO A 43 4.17 -11.80 -8.16
N THR A 44 3.34 -12.11 -7.16
CA THR A 44 2.22 -11.27 -6.72
C THR A 44 2.53 -10.44 -5.48
N THR A 45 3.65 -10.71 -4.79
CA THR A 45 3.99 -10.04 -3.52
C THR A 45 4.10 -8.53 -3.71
N GLY A 46 4.74 -8.07 -4.79
CA GLY A 46 4.83 -6.63 -5.08
C GLY A 46 3.47 -5.95 -5.25
N HIS A 47 2.50 -6.64 -5.84
CA HIS A 47 1.13 -6.11 -5.98
C HIS A 47 0.44 -5.99 -4.62
N ARG A 48 0.54 -7.03 -3.79
CA ARG A 48 -0.08 -7.05 -2.45
C ARG A 48 0.53 -5.98 -1.54
N VAL A 49 1.85 -5.89 -1.53
CA VAL A 49 2.63 -4.89 -0.78
C VAL A 49 2.24 -3.46 -1.20
N PHE A 50 2.13 -3.21 -2.51
CA PHE A 50 1.68 -1.91 -3.00
C PHE A 50 0.24 -1.57 -2.60
N LEU A 51 -0.69 -2.54 -2.72
CA LEU A 51 -2.10 -2.29 -2.37
C LEU A 51 -2.26 -2.02 -0.87
N ALA A 52 -1.64 -2.84 -0.02
CA ALA A 52 -1.73 -2.69 1.43
C ALA A 52 -1.11 -1.37 1.92
N SER A 53 0.10 -1.03 1.45
CA SER A 53 0.75 0.25 1.79
C SER A 53 -0.09 1.46 1.35
N LEU A 54 -0.69 1.42 0.16
CA LEU A 54 -1.53 2.50 -0.34
C LEU A 54 -2.82 2.68 0.48
N ILE A 55 -3.48 1.58 0.84
CA ILE A 55 -4.69 1.62 1.68
C ILE A 55 -4.36 2.24 3.04
N LEU A 56 -3.29 1.77 3.70
CA LEU A 56 -2.87 2.30 4.99
C LEU A 56 -2.47 3.77 4.92
N ALA A 57 -1.74 4.18 3.87
CA ALA A 57 -1.34 5.57 3.68
C ALA A 57 -2.56 6.48 3.59
N SER A 58 -3.58 6.06 2.81
CA SER A 58 -4.80 6.84 2.66
C SER A 58 -5.66 6.84 3.91
N LYS A 59 -5.82 5.71 4.60
CA LYS A 59 -6.61 5.63 5.85
C LYS A 59 -6.04 6.45 6.99
N PHE A 60 -4.72 6.58 7.07
CA PHE A 60 -4.08 7.30 8.17
C PHE A 60 -3.94 8.81 7.91
N HIS A 61 -3.72 9.21 6.65
CA HIS A 61 -3.36 10.61 6.31
C HIS A 61 -4.44 11.37 5.51
N ASP A 62 -5.40 10.69 4.89
CA ASP A 62 -6.45 11.35 4.10
C ASP A 62 -7.78 11.36 4.87
N ASP A 63 -8.41 12.53 5.03
CA ASP A 63 -9.77 12.65 5.59
C ASP A 63 -10.83 11.91 4.75
N ALA A 64 -10.61 11.87 3.44
CA ALA A 64 -11.38 11.08 2.48
C ALA A 64 -10.58 9.81 2.12
N SER A 65 -10.56 8.87 3.06
CA SER A 65 -9.72 7.68 2.96
C SER A 65 -10.19 6.69 1.90
N LEU A 66 -9.23 5.99 1.28
CA LEU A 66 -9.46 4.81 0.47
C LEU A 66 -9.75 3.59 1.35
N TRP A 67 -10.91 2.96 1.17
CA TRP A 67 -11.27 1.74 1.90
C TRP A 67 -10.93 0.49 1.10
N CYS A 68 -10.76 -0.63 1.81
CA CYS A 68 -10.53 -1.94 1.18
C CYS A 68 -11.63 -2.31 0.18
N ALA A 69 -12.87 -1.90 0.45
CA ALA A 69 -14.02 -2.10 -0.44
C ALA A 69 -13.84 -1.40 -1.80
N ASP A 70 -13.33 -0.17 -1.80
CA ASP A 70 -13.09 0.60 -3.03
C ASP A 70 -12.01 -0.08 -3.89
N VAL A 71 -10.93 -0.52 -3.25
CA VAL A 71 -9.83 -1.23 -3.91
C VAL A 71 -10.32 -2.57 -4.45
N ALA A 72 -11.04 -3.36 -3.64
CA ALA A 72 -11.60 -4.65 -4.04
C ALA A 72 -12.51 -4.50 -5.27
N HIS A 73 -13.32 -3.44 -5.35
CA HIS A 73 -14.14 -3.17 -6.53
C HIS A 73 -13.31 -2.93 -7.81
N ILE A 74 -12.14 -2.32 -7.68
CA ILE A 74 -11.25 -2.03 -8.82
C ILE A 74 -10.46 -3.27 -9.26
N VAL A 75 -10.08 -4.13 -8.32
CA VAL A 75 -9.22 -5.30 -8.53
C VAL A 75 -9.97 -6.63 -8.45
N TYR A 76 -11.30 -6.61 -8.48
CA TYR A 76 -12.22 -7.76 -8.29
C TYR A 76 -11.93 -9.01 -9.12
N LYS A 77 -11.18 -8.88 -10.23
CA LYS A 77 -10.74 -10.00 -11.07
C LYS A 77 -9.54 -10.77 -10.50
N TYR A 78 -8.91 -10.26 -9.45
CA TYR A 78 -7.66 -10.77 -8.90
C TYR A 78 -7.78 -11.13 -7.43
N TRP A 79 -8.47 -10.30 -6.65
CA TRP A 79 -8.65 -10.48 -5.21
C TRP A 79 -10.04 -10.05 -4.78
N ASP A 80 -10.62 -10.77 -3.81
CA ASP A 80 -11.85 -10.39 -3.14
C ASP A 80 -11.60 -9.42 -1.96
N LEU A 81 -12.68 -8.93 -1.36
CA LEU A 81 -12.59 -7.99 -0.22
C LEU A 81 -11.89 -8.62 0.99
N SER A 82 -12.10 -9.91 1.25
CA SER A 82 -11.47 -10.60 2.38
C SER A 82 -9.96 -10.65 2.19
N GLU A 83 -9.50 -10.99 0.99
CA GLU A 83 -8.08 -11.01 0.65
C GLU A 83 -7.45 -9.62 0.75
N ILE A 84 -8.12 -8.56 0.30
CA ILE A 84 -7.61 -7.18 0.45
C ILE A 84 -7.53 -6.77 1.92
N ASN A 85 -8.53 -7.12 2.74
CA ASN A 85 -8.49 -6.84 4.18
C ASN A 85 -7.34 -7.59 4.86
N GLU A 86 -7.09 -8.85 4.49
CA GLU A 86 -5.96 -9.61 5.02
C GLU A 86 -4.62 -9.02 4.59
N MET A 87 -4.49 -8.55 3.33
CA MET A 87 -3.28 -7.85 2.88
C MET A 87 -2.99 -6.61 3.74
N GLU A 88 -4.02 -5.80 4.02
CA GLU A 88 -3.90 -4.64 4.90
C GLU A 88 -3.45 -5.04 6.30
N ARG A 89 -4.14 -6.00 6.93
CA ARG A 89 -3.85 -6.45 8.30
C ARG A 89 -2.44 -7.01 8.44
N VAL A 90 -2.04 -7.87 7.50
CA VAL A 90 -0.71 -8.48 7.49
C VAL A 90 0.36 -7.40 7.34
N PHE A 91 0.18 -6.46 6.42
CA PHE A 91 1.13 -5.36 6.25
C PHE A 91 1.22 -4.50 7.51
N LEU A 92 0.09 -4.13 8.11
CA LEU A 92 0.02 -3.31 9.32
C LEU A 92 0.78 -3.96 10.49
N ASN A 93 0.65 -5.28 10.64
CA ASN A 93 1.39 -6.05 11.62
C ASN A 93 2.90 -6.04 11.34
N TYR A 94 3.31 -6.15 10.07
CA TYR A 94 4.74 -6.11 9.70
C TYR A 94 5.40 -4.78 10.03
N VAL A 95 4.71 -3.66 9.79
CA VAL A 95 5.23 -2.33 10.15
C VAL A 95 4.98 -1.97 11.62
N ASN A 96 4.49 -2.92 12.43
CA ASN A 96 4.23 -2.74 13.87
C ASN A 96 3.43 -1.46 14.19
N PHE A 97 2.42 -1.14 13.37
CA PHE A 97 1.60 0.07 13.50
C PHE A 97 2.38 1.41 13.45
N ASP A 98 3.65 1.40 13.04
CA ASP A 98 4.41 2.62 12.77
C ASP A 98 3.94 3.26 11.45
N LEU A 99 2.87 4.05 11.56
CA LEU A 99 2.23 4.78 10.45
C LEU A 99 2.51 6.29 10.48
N TRP A 100 3.16 6.79 11.52
CA TRP A 100 3.49 8.20 11.59
C TRP A 100 4.59 8.52 10.58
N VAL A 101 4.32 9.48 9.69
CA VAL A 101 5.30 10.00 8.73
C VAL A 101 5.35 11.51 8.87
N ASP A 102 6.53 12.03 9.20
CA ASP A 102 6.72 13.45 9.31
C ASP A 102 7.07 14.11 7.95
N GLN A 103 7.06 15.44 7.93
CA GLN A 103 7.35 16.21 6.72
C GLN A 103 8.82 16.12 6.28
N GLU A 104 9.75 15.83 7.20
CA GLU A 104 11.18 15.71 6.90
C GLU A 104 11.45 14.39 6.19
N GLN A 105 10.87 13.30 6.69
CA GLN A 105 10.85 11.99 6.05
C GLN A 105 10.29 12.07 4.64
N LEU A 106 9.17 12.79 4.43
CA LEU A 106 8.61 12.97 3.09
C LEU A 106 9.53 13.75 2.15
N ARG A 107 10.23 14.78 2.64
CA ARG A 107 11.18 15.57 1.83
C ARG A 107 12.37 14.74 1.37
N ASN A 108 12.82 13.77 2.17
CA ASN A 108 13.93 12.90 1.80
C ASN A 108 13.62 11.94 0.64
N TYR A 109 12.35 11.80 0.25
CA TYR A 109 11.88 10.95 -0.85
C TYR A 109 11.62 11.71 -2.16
N VAL A 110 11.77 13.05 -2.18
CA VAL A 110 11.48 13.92 -3.34
C VAL A 110 12.75 14.44 -3.99
#